data_AF-A0A366QR19-F1
#
_entry.id   AF-A0A366QR19-F1
#
_cell.length_a   1.000
_cell.length_b   1.000
_cell.length_c   1.000
_cell.angle_alpha   90.00
_cell.angle_beta   90.00
_cell.angle_gamma   90.00
#
_symmetry.space_group_name_H-M   'P 1'
#
loop_
_entity.id
_entity.type
_entity.pdbx_description
1 polymer ?
#
loop_
_entity_poly.entity_id
_entity_poly.type
_entity_poly.pdbx_seq_one_letter_code
_entity_poly.pdbx_strand_id
1 'polypeptide(L)'
;MELTSFLQVAAFTLLAALPTVHAGTTYYDIPWNMTAGETYNVTIDQKVEPGSENARTADAYRVYLALTPPGWGTGASCWLQYLIPVAETQVNITIPPDVVPDKTRIELSTALVNSKRPRNPNTGYDYSGRSIILGANGTWGKAELDGRSMGNADEVSCVAYSCVRDCYDQYWKGDKDDDTFYEKSHACSQACTKDLNPSLSNAVSLNEMSIQNVLTVGLVVGFVHLIAGAF
;
A
#
# COMPACT_ATOMS: atom_id res chain seq x y z
N MET A 1 -35.29 -4.45 -66.85
CA MET A 1 -35.12 -3.09 -66.30
C MET A 1 -35.87 -3.09 -64.97
N GLU A 2 -35.23 -3.35 -63.82
CA GLU A 2 -34.29 -2.45 -63.10
C GLU A 2 -34.99 -1.09 -62.84
N LEU A 3 -35.28 -0.57 -61.63
CA LEU A 3 -34.55 -0.46 -60.35
C LEU A 3 -35.61 -0.21 -59.22
N THR A 4 -35.61 -0.91 -58.07
CA THR A 4 -35.11 -0.48 -56.72
C THR A 4 -35.54 0.95 -56.29
N SER A 5 -36.13 1.18 -55.10
CA SER A 5 -35.50 1.12 -53.76
C SER A 5 -36.58 1.36 -52.68
N PHE A 6 -36.89 0.40 -51.80
CA PHE A 6 -36.39 0.28 -50.42
C PHE A 6 -36.03 1.61 -49.71
N LEU A 7 -36.91 2.09 -48.82
CA LEU A 7 -36.52 2.96 -47.72
C LEU A 7 -36.60 2.15 -46.42
N GLN A 8 -35.42 1.77 -45.94
CA GLN A 8 -35.22 1.03 -44.71
C GLN A 8 -35.37 1.95 -43.48
N VAL A 9 -36.10 1.42 -42.51
CA VAL A 9 -35.97 1.57 -41.06
C VAL A 9 -34.69 2.29 -40.63
N ALA A 10 -34.81 3.54 -40.19
CA ALA A 10 -33.75 4.22 -39.45
C ALA A 10 -33.85 3.83 -37.96
N ALA A 11 -32.84 3.08 -37.52
CA ALA A 11 -32.68 2.60 -36.16
C ALA A 11 -32.50 3.74 -35.15
N PHE A 12 -33.36 3.78 -34.13
CA PHE A 12 -33.08 4.47 -32.88
C PHE A 12 -32.47 3.47 -31.90
N THR A 13 -31.16 3.31 -31.92
CA THR A 13 -30.40 2.73 -30.81
C THR A 13 -29.59 3.83 -30.15
N LEU A 14 -30.27 4.66 -29.36
CA LEU A 14 -29.64 5.39 -28.28
C LEU A 14 -29.47 4.38 -27.12
N LEU A 15 -28.44 3.54 -27.19
CA LEU A 15 -27.90 2.99 -25.94
C LEU A 15 -27.17 4.14 -25.27
N ALA A 16 -27.88 4.84 -24.39
CA ALA A 16 -27.23 5.58 -23.33
C ALA A 16 -26.25 4.60 -22.66
N ALA A 17 -24.97 4.95 -22.65
CA ALA A 17 -24.00 4.35 -21.76
C ALA A 17 -24.48 4.64 -20.34
N LEU A 18 -25.33 3.74 -19.82
CA LEU A 18 -25.66 3.73 -18.40
C LEU A 18 -24.33 3.52 -17.69
N PRO A 19 -23.94 4.40 -16.74
CA PRO A 19 -22.83 4.09 -15.87
C PRO A 19 -23.15 2.74 -15.25
N THR A 20 -22.28 1.76 -15.49
CA THR A 20 -22.38 0.47 -14.83
C THR A 20 -22.33 0.76 -13.34
N VAL A 21 -23.47 0.59 -12.67
CA VAL A 21 -23.53 0.57 -11.22
C VAL A 21 -22.76 -0.68 -10.81
N HIS A 22 -21.45 -0.53 -10.63
CA HIS A 22 -20.63 -1.53 -9.94
C HIS A 22 -21.20 -1.63 -8.54
N ALA A 23 -21.84 -2.77 -8.26
CA ALA A 23 -22.29 -3.08 -6.92
C ALA A 23 -21.08 -3.19 -5.99
N GLY A 24 -20.89 -2.17 -5.14
CA GLY A 24 -20.37 -2.32 -3.77
C GLY A 24 -18.86 -2.38 -3.53
N THR A 25 -17.98 -2.09 -4.49
CA THR A 25 -16.51 -2.13 -4.24
C THR A 25 -15.83 -0.82 -4.61
N THR A 26 -14.80 -0.44 -3.84
CA THR A 26 -13.89 0.68 -4.15
C THR A 26 -13.36 0.55 -5.57
N TYR A 27 -13.37 1.66 -6.33
CA TYR A 27 -12.87 1.69 -7.71
C TYR A 27 -11.41 2.14 -7.73
N TYR A 28 -10.61 1.45 -8.54
CA TYR A 28 -9.19 1.72 -8.74
C TYR A 28 -8.90 1.86 -10.22
N ASP A 29 -8.23 2.95 -10.60
CA ASP A 29 -7.53 3.08 -11.89
C ASP A 29 -6.04 3.21 -11.61
N ILE A 30 -5.32 2.10 -11.81
CA ILE A 30 -3.89 2.00 -11.56
C ILE A 30 -3.17 1.44 -12.80
N PRO A 31 -1.92 1.86 -13.05
CA PRO A 31 -1.11 1.28 -14.12
C PRO A 31 -0.88 -0.22 -13.92
N TRP A 32 -0.89 -0.96 -15.03
CA TRP A 32 -0.55 -2.38 -15.03
C TRP A 32 0.90 -2.66 -14.58
N ASN A 33 1.81 -1.74 -14.89
CA ASN A 33 3.20 -1.77 -14.43
C ASN A 33 3.50 -0.47 -13.69
N MET A 34 4.21 -0.57 -12.57
CA MET A 34 4.70 0.58 -11.81
C MET A 34 6.21 0.44 -11.61
N THR A 35 6.99 1.44 -11.99
CA THR A 35 8.42 1.48 -11.69
C THR A 35 8.63 1.95 -10.26
N ALA A 36 9.43 1.24 -9.48
CA ALA A 36 9.75 1.63 -8.12
C ALA A 36 10.52 2.96 -8.10
N GLY A 37 10.25 3.79 -7.09
CA GLY A 37 10.79 5.15 -6.96
C GLY A 37 10.12 6.20 -7.86
N GLU A 38 9.31 5.81 -8.84
CA GLU A 38 8.49 6.74 -9.61
C GLU A 38 7.17 7.05 -8.89
N THR A 39 6.72 8.29 -9.02
CA THR A 39 5.42 8.74 -8.51
C THR A 39 4.35 8.59 -9.59
N TYR A 40 3.25 7.93 -9.25
CA TYR A 40 2.08 7.75 -10.08
C TYR A 40 0.89 8.47 -9.47
N ASN A 41 0.19 9.30 -10.26
CA ASN A 41 -1.11 9.83 -9.87
C ASN A 41 -2.19 8.81 -10.27
N VAL A 42 -2.71 8.07 -9.29
CA VAL A 42 -3.71 7.01 -9.50
C VAL A 42 -5.10 7.49 -9.08
N THR A 43 -6.13 6.86 -9.64
CA THR A 43 -7.51 7.13 -9.22
C THR A 43 -7.95 6.08 -8.21
N ILE A 44 -8.43 6.53 -7.04
CA ILE A 44 -9.04 5.70 -6.00
C ILE A 44 -10.36 6.35 -5.60
N ASP A 45 -11.49 5.77 -6.04
CA ASP A 45 -12.84 6.22 -5.65
C ASP A 45 -13.40 5.29 -4.57
N GLN A 46 -13.30 5.75 -3.32
CA GLN A 46 -13.83 5.07 -2.15
C GLN A 46 -15.36 5.07 -2.19
N LYS A 47 -15.95 3.88 -2.37
CA LYS A 47 -17.41 3.73 -2.31
C LYS A 47 -17.87 3.63 -0.87
N VAL A 48 -18.34 4.76 -0.33
CA VAL A 48 -18.98 4.82 0.98
C VAL A 48 -20.49 5.00 0.80
N GLU A 49 -21.27 3.99 1.16
CA GLU A 49 -22.73 4.03 1.02
C GLU A 49 -23.33 5.14 1.90
N PRO A 50 -24.12 6.08 1.33
CA PRO A 50 -24.75 7.14 2.11
C PRO A 50 -25.61 6.60 3.26
N GLY A 51 -25.35 7.08 4.47
CA GLY A 51 -26.12 6.71 5.67
C GLY A 51 -25.65 5.42 6.36
N SER A 52 -24.72 4.67 5.76
CA SER A 52 -24.05 3.51 6.37
C SER A 52 -23.25 3.88 7.63
N GLU A 53 -22.86 2.87 8.42
CA GLU A 53 -21.98 3.08 9.57
C GLU A 53 -20.64 3.69 9.12
N ASN A 54 -20.07 3.19 8.03
CA ASN A 54 -18.82 3.69 7.44
C ASN A 54 -18.94 5.18 7.09
N ALA A 55 -20.06 5.63 6.50
CA ALA A 55 -20.30 7.05 6.20
C ALA A 55 -20.36 7.96 7.44
N ARG A 56 -20.67 7.39 8.62
CA ARG A 56 -20.78 8.14 9.87
C ARG A 56 -19.48 8.15 10.66
N THR A 57 -18.65 7.13 10.49
CA THR A 57 -17.47 6.88 11.33
C THR A 57 -16.16 7.17 10.63
N ALA A 58 -16.10 7.14 9.29
CA ALA A 58 -14.91 7.41 8.50
C ALA A 58 -15.03 8.71 7.71
N ASP A 59 -13.97 9.51 7.73
CA ASP A 59 -13.81 10.75 6.96
C ASP A 59 -12.56 10.74 6.08
N ALA A 60 -11.71 9.71 6.23
CA ALA A 60 -10.53 9.48 5.43
C ALA A 60 -10.36 7.99 5.09
N TYR A 61 -9.39 7.69 4.24
CA TYR A 61 -8.89 6.35 3.98
C TYR A 61 -7.36 6.34 3.99
N ARG A 62 -6.80 5.15 4.25
CA ARG A 62 -5.38 4.86 4.14
C ARG A 62 -5.13 4.03 2.89
N VAL A 63 -4.02 4.27 2.19
CA VAL A 63 -3.57 3.44 1.07
C VAL A 63 -2.34 2.66 1.51
N TYR A 64 -2.34 1.37 1.22
CA TYR A 64 -1.28 0.44 1.55
C TYR A 64 -0.74 -0.21 0.29
N LEU A 65 0.51 -0.65 0.37
CA LEU A 65 1.03 -1.66 -0.53
C LEU A 65 0.61 -3.03 0.01
N ALA A 66 -0.14 -3.77 -0.79
CA ALA A 66 -0.47 -5.15 -0.53
C ALA A 66 0.49 -6.08 -1.28
N LEU A 67 1.09 -7.01 -0.54
CA LEU A 67 2.10 -7.93 -1.04
C LEU A 67 1.61 -9.37 -0.90
N THR A 68 2.15 -10.24 -1.74
CA THR A 68 1.97 -11.70 -1.67
C THR A 68 3.34 -12.36 -1.59
N PRO A 69 4.02 -12.34 -0.43
CA PRO A 69 5.31 -13.00 -0.35
C PRO A 69 5.12 -14.53 -0.51
N PRO A 70 6.16 -15.24 -0.98
CA PRO A 70 6.06 -16.67 -1.21
C PRO A 70 5.58 -17.43 0.03
N GLY A 71 4.59 -18.32 -0.15
CA GLY A 71 4.11 -19.20 0.91
C GLY A 71 2.86 -18.73 1.67
N TRP A 72 2.34 -17.52 1.41
CA TRP A 72 1.12 -17.00 2.05
C TRP A 72 0.28 -16.10 1.15
N GLY A 73 -0.88 -15.69 1.65
CA GLY A 73 -1.88 -14.90 0.91
C GLY A 73 -1.52 -13.41 0.79
N THR A 74 -2.25 -12.70 -0.06
CA THR A 74 -2.11 -11.25 -0.23
C THR A 74 -2.59 -10.50 1.01
N GLY A 75 -1.83 -9.50 1.46
CA GLY A 75 -2.26 -8.62 2.56
C GLY A 75 -1.57 -7.26 2.56
N ALA A 76 -2.24 -6.26 3.15
CA ALA A 76 -1.64 -4.95 3.41
C ALA A 76 -0.37 -5.13 4.26
N SER A 77 0.75 -4.63 3.75
CA SER A 77 2.07 -4.86 4.32
C SER A 77 2.68 -3.60 4.92
N CYS A 78 2.54 -2.47 4.23
CA CYS A 78 3.00 -1.17 4.68
C CYS A 78 2.11 -0.07 4.09
N TRP A 79 2.02 1.08 4.74
CA TRP A 79 1.24 2.19 4.21
C TRP A 79 2.04 3.06 3.24
N LEU A 80 1.39 3.47 2.15
CA LEU A 80 1.90 4.38 1.12
C LEU A 80 1.36 5.80 1.31
N GLN A 81 0.12 5.94 1.77
CA GLN A 81 -0.50 7.23 2.11
C GLN A 81 -1.36 7.07 3.35
N TYR A 82 -1.24 7.98 4.31
CA TYR A 82 -1.72 7.71 5.65
C TYR A 82 -3.16 8.15 5.91
N LEU A 83 -3.52 9.36 5.46
CA LEU A 83 -4.83 9.99 5.66
C LEU A 83 -5.24 10.80 4.43
N ILE A 84 -6.01 10.17 3.55
CA ILE A 84 -6.58 10.82 2.37
C ILE A 84 -8.08 11.05 2.63
N PRO A 85 -8.60 12.28 2.47
CA PRO A 85 -10.04 12.52 2.60
C PRO A 85 -10.86 11.60 1.69
N VAL A 86 -11.97 11.05 2.16
CA VAL A 86 -12.83 10.14 1.35
C VAL A 86 -13.28 10.77 0.03
N ALA A 87 -13.43 12.10 -0.03
CA ALA A 87 -13.81 12.82 -1.23
C ALA A 87 -12.66 13.00 -2.26
N GLU A 88 -11.41 12.78 -1.86
CA GLU A 88 -10.25 12.91 -2.73
C GLU A 88 -10.03 11.60 -3.50
N THR A 89 -10.10 11.69 -4.83
CA THR A 89 -9.97 10.51 -5.70
C THR A 89 -8.61 10.41 -6.39
N GLN A 90 -7.84 11.49 -6.47
CA GLN A 90 -6.52 11.49 -7.10
C GLN A 90 -5.44 11.36 -6.03
N VAL A 91 -4.67 10.28 -6.10
CA VAL A 91 -3.67 9.96 -5.08
C VAL A 91 -2.32 9.75 -5.73
N ASN A 92 -1.33 10.52 -5.29
CA ASN A 92 0.05 10.33 -5.74
C ASN A 92 0.71 9.21 -4.93
N ILE A 93 1.08 8.12 -5.58
CA ILE A 93 1.69 6.93 -4.98
C ILE A 93 3.12 6.77 -5.47
N THR A 94 4.06 6.62 -4.54
CA THR A 94 5.45 6.25 -4.82
C THR A 94 5.78 5.01 -4.01
N ILE A 95 6.19 3.93 -4.68
CA ILE A 95 6.60 2.68 -4.01
C ILE A 95 8.13 2.68 -3.90
N PRO A 96 8.72 2.65 -2.69
CA PRO A 96 10.16 2.61 -2.53
C PRO A 96 10.79 1.36 -3.17
N PRO A 97 12.00 1.48 -3.78
CA PRO A 97 12.63 0.38 -4.51
C PRO A 97 13.04 -0.81 -3.64
N ASP A 98 13.30 -0.60 -2.36
CA ASP A 98 13.76 -1.59 -1.40
C ASP A 98 12.64 -2.43 -0.76
N VAL A 99 11.38 -2.13 -1.07
CA VAL A 99 10.23 -2.79 -0.43
C VAL A 99 10.04 -4.24 -0.87
N VAL A 100 10.31 -4.58 -2.13
CA VAL A 100 10.10 -5.94 -2.68
C VAL A 100 11.07 -6.25 -3.81
N PRO A 101 11.22 -7.54 -4.18
CA PRO A 101 11.97 -7.92 -5.39
C PRO A 101 11.38 -7.34 -6.67
N ASP A 102 12.25 -7.15 -7.67
CA ASP A 102 11.84 -6.81 -9.03
C ASP A 102 10.83 -7.82 -9.60
N LYS A 103 9.89 -7.32 -10.40
CA LYS A 103 8.80 -8.09 -11.06
C LYS A 103 7.84 -8.78 -10.08
N THR A 104 7.82 -8.34 -8.82
CA THR A 104 6.82 -8.79 -7.84
C THR A 104 5.42 -8.31 -8.25
N ARG A 105 4.42 -9.19 -8.10
CA ARG A 105 3.02 -8.80 -8.22
C ARG A 105 2.61 -8.07 -6.96
N ILE A 106 2.05 -6.88 -7.14
CA ILE A 106 1.60 -6.00 -6.07
C ILE A 106 0.13 -5.66 -6.29
N GLU A 107 -0.54 -5.28 -5.22
CA GLU A 107 -1.86 -4.66 -5.25
C GLU A 107 -1.77 -3.39 -4.39
N LEU A 108 -2.55 -2.37 -4.73
CA LEU A 108 -2.86 -1.33 -3.75
C LEU A 108 -4.04 -1.81 -2.93
N SER A 109 -4.03 -1.54 -1.63
CA SER A 109 -5.21 -1.75 -0.81
C SER A 109 -5.58 -0.50 -0.05
N THR A 110 -6.85 -0.39 0.33
CA THR A 110 -7.36 0.73 1.11
C THR A 110 -8.19 0.25 2.28
N ALA A 111 -8.18 1.03 3.36
CA ALA A 111 -9.13 0.88 4.44
C ALA A 111 -9.64 2.24 4.89
N LEU A 112 -10.94 2.33 5.22
CA LEU A 112 -11.54 3.55 5.73
C LEU A 112 -11.07 3.78 7.17
N VAL A 113 -10.80 5.03 7.51
CA VAL A 113 -10.27 5.44 8.82
C VAL A 113 -10.98 6.69 9.32
N ASN A 114 -11.00 6.87 10.64
CA ASN A 114 -11.36 8.15 11.24
C ASN A 114 -10.10 8.99 11.45
N SER A 115 -10.01 10.17 10.84
CA SER A 115 -8.88 11.08 10.94
C SER A 115 -8.54 11.48 12.38
N LYS A 116 -9.54 11.49 13.29
CA LYS A 116 -9.36 11.77 14.72
C LYS A 116 -8.88 10.56 15.51
N ARG A 117 -8.97 9.35 14.95
CA ARG A 117 -8.50 8.08 15.54
C ARG A 117 -7.82 7.22 14.47
N PRO A 118 -6.74 7.71 13.86
CA PRO A 118 -6.24 7.14 12.61
C PRO A 118 -5.60 5.77 12.79
N ARG A 119 -5.15 5.40 13.99
CA ARG A 119 -4.37 4.18 14.21
C ARG A 119 -5.11 2.88 13.90
N ASN A 120 -6.43 2.87 13.96
CA ASN A 120 -7.23 1.67 13.75
C ASN A 120 -8.19 1.91 12.58
N PRO A 121 -8.08 1.13 11.49
CA PRO A 121 -9.07 1.17 10.43
C PRO A 121 -10.47 0.83 10.94
N ASN A 122 -11.47 1.51 10.40
CA ASN A 122 -12.87 1.24 10.68
C ASN A 122 -13.38 0.04 9.88
N THR A 123 -12.68 -0.35 8.82
CA THR A 123 -13.08 -1.41 7.89
C THR A 123 -11.97 -2.39 7.61
N GLY A 124 -12.32 -3.52 6.99
CA GLY A 124 -11.36 -4.37 6.31
C GLY A 124 -10.73 -3.69 5.08
N TYR A 125 -9.86 -4.43 4.41
CA TYR A 125 -9.14 -3.96 3.23
C TYR A 125 -9.91 -4.26 1.94
N ASP A 126 -10.04 -3.23 1.10
CA ASP A 126 -10.36 -3.38 -0.32
C ASP A 126 -9.05 -3.43 -1.13
N TYR A 127 -9.04 -4.19 -2.22
CA TYR A 127 -7.84 -4.40 -3.04
C TYR A 127 -8.08 -3.98 -4.49
N SER A 128 -7.06 -3.38 -5.10
CA SER A 128 -7.04 -3.07 -6.52
C SER A 128 -6.89 -4.32 -7.38
N GLY A 129 -6.92 -4.13 -8.71
CA GLY A 129 -6.33 -5.11 -9.62
C GLY A 129 -4.83 -5.29 -9.37
N ARG A 130 -4.27 -6.38 -9.90
CA ARG A 130 -2.83 -6.66 -9.79
C ARG A 130 -2.02 -5.74 -10.70
N SER A 131 -0.90 -5.25 -10.19
CA SER A 131 0.14 -4.56 -10.94
C SER A 131 1.48 -5.31 -10.78
N ILE A 132 2.42 -5.05 -11.68
CA ILE A 132 3.79 -5.58 -11.58
C ILE A 132 4.72 -4.42 -11.26
N ILE A 133 5.51 -4.57 -10.21
CA ILE A 133 6.55 -3.59 -9.89
C ILE A 133 7.83 -3.86 -10.70
N LEU A 134 8.42 -2.81 -11.26
CA LEU A 134 9.65 -2.86 -12.06
C LEU A 134 10.75 -2.02 -11.42
N GLY A 135 12.00 -2.39 -11.58
CA GLY A 135 13.15 -1.62 -11.07
C GLY A 135 13.30 -1.63 -9.55
N ALA A 136 12.55 -2.48 -8.86
CA ALA A 136 12.70 -2.69 -7.42
C ALA A 136 13.97 -3.51 -7.13
N ASN A 137 14.61 -3.28 -6.00
CA ASN A 137 15.85 -3.93 -5.58
C ASN A 137 15.77 -4.56 -4.18
N GLY A 138 14.57 -4.61 -3.59
CA GLY A 138 14.34 -5.30 -2.32
C GLY A 138 14.46 -6.82 -2.44
N THR A 139 14.48 -7.49 -1.29
CA THR A 139 14.46 -8.94 -1.19
C THR A 139 13.42 -9.39 -0.17
N TRP A 140 12.88 -10.59 -0.33
CA TRP A 140 12.11 -11.22 0.73
C TRP A 140 13.04 -11.58 1.89
N GLY A 141 12.63 -11.22 3.11
CA GLY A 141 13.30 -11.63 4.33
C GLY A 141 13.05 -13.09 4.66
N LYS A 142 13.91 -13.68 5.48
CA LYS A 142 13.76 -15.05 6.00
C LYS A 142 12.46 -15.20 6.79
N ALA A 143 12.14 -14.22 7.63
CA ALA A 143 10.90 -14.26 8.40
C ALA A 143 9.66 -14.17 7.50
N GLU A 144 9.70 -13.36 6.43
CA GLU A 144 8.60 -13.25 5.46
C GLU A 144 8.39 -14.56 4.69
N LEU A 145 9.48 -15.22 4.28
CA LEU A 145 9.44 -16.51 3.58
C LEU A 145 8.90 -17.63 4.48
N ASP A 146 9.08 -17.51 5.80
CA ASP A 146 8.48 -18.39 6.80
C ASP A 146 7.06 -17.95 7.23
N GLY A 147 6.44 -17.04 6.47
CA GLY A 147 5.04 -16.64 6.63
C GLY A 147 4.79 -15.62 7.73
N ARG A 148 5.80 -14.83 8.13
CA ARG A 148 5.62 -13.75 9.11
C ARG A 148 5.27 -12.43 8.44
N SER A 149 4.39 -11.68 9.10
CA SER A 149 4.16 -10.27 8.78
C SER A 149 5.28 -9.42 9.35
N MET A 150 5.77 -8.46 8.55
CA MET A 150 6.78 -7.49 8.96
C MET A 150 6.10 -6.30 9.62
N GLY A 151 5.68 -6.49 10.87
CA GLY A 151 5.00 -5.47 11.65
C GLY A 151 3.51 -5.27 11.30
N ASN A 152 2.96 -4.17 11.81
CA ASN A 152 1.60 -3.74 11.57
C ASN A 152 1.57 -2.73 10.39
N ALA A 153 0.80 -3.04 9.34
CA ALA A 153 0.68 -2.19 8.15
C ALA A 153 0.11 -0.78 8.45
N ASP A 154 -0.58 -0.60 9.59
CA ASP A 154 -1.06 0.71 10.06
C ASP A 154 0.02 1.56 10.73
N GLU A 155 1.13 0.93 11.13
CA GLU A 155 2.23 1.57 11.85
C GLU A 155 3.46 1.73 10.96
N VAL A 156 3.69 0.83 10.01
CA VAL A 156 4.89 0.80 9.18
C VAL A 156 4.64 1.45 7.81
N SER A 157 5.32 2.56 7.54
CA SER A 157 5.34 3.14 6.19
C SER A 157 6.16 2.27 5.25
N CYS A 158 5.86 2.32 3.95
CA CYS A 158 6.67 1.62 2.97
C CYS A 158 8.12 2.15 2.91
N VAL A 159 8.37 3.37 3.37
CA VAL A 159 9.74 3.92 3.50
C VAL A 159 10.52 3.26 4.63
N ALA A 160 9.85 2.87 5.72
CA ALA A 160 10.47 2.18 6.85
C ALA A 160 10.55 0.65 6.66
N TYR A 161 9.90 0.11 5.63
CA TYR A 161 9.61 -1.32 5.54
C TYR A 161 10.86 -2.19 5.44
N SER A 162 11.88 -1.79 4.66
CA SER A 162 13.13 -2.56 4.59
C SER A 162 13.86 -2.60 5.93
N CYS A 163 13.89 -1.50 6.68
CA CYS A 163 14.48 -1.47 8.02
C CYS A 163 13.73 -2.40 8.97
N VAL A 164 12.39 -2.39 8.91
CA VAL A 164 11.56 -3.31 9.70
C VAL A 164 11.84 -4.76 9.33
N ARG A 165 11.94 -5.09 8.03
CA ARG A 165 12.33 -6.43 7.58
C ARG A 165 13.67 -6.87 8.16
N ASP A 166 14.68 -6.01 8.11
CA ASP A 166 16.01 -6.32 8.65
C ASP A 166 15.97 -6.64 10.15
N CYS A 167 15.16 -5.90 10.91
CA CYS A 167 14.92 -6.20 12.33
C CYS A 167 14.34 -7.60 12.54
N TYR A 168 13.34 -7.98 11.75
CA TYR A 168 12.73 -9.31 11.86
C TYR A 168 13.74 -10.39 11.47
N ASP A 169 14.47 -10.22 10.38
CA ASP A 169 15.46 -11.18 9.91
C ASP A 169 16.65 -11.35 10.86
N GLN A 170 17.06 -10.28 11.55
CA GLN A 170 18.14 -10.32 12.54
C GLN A 170 17.83 -11.25 13.70
N TYR A 171 16.58 -11.27 14.16
CA TYR A 171 16.17 -12.07 15.32
C TYR A 171 15.51 -13.40 14.92
N TRP A 172 15.24 -13.62 13.63
CA TRP A 172 14.61 -14.84 13.15
C TRP A 172 15.56 -16.04 13.24
N LYS A 173 15.15 -17.05 14.01
CA LYS A 173 15.89 -18.31 14.20
C LYS A 173 15.19 -19.53 13.60
N GLY A 174 14.13 -19.33 12.81
CA GLY A 174 13.30 -20.41 12.27
C GLY A 174 12.26 -20.95 13.25
N ASP A 175 12.11 -20.33 14.43
CA ASP A 175 11.08 -20.69 15.41
C ASP A 175 10.05 -19.57 15.51
N LYS A 176 8.78 -19.93 15.26
CA LYS A 176 7.66 -19.01 15.26
C LYS A 176 7.13 -18.69 16.66
N ASP A 177 7.52 -19.47 17.66
CA ASP A 177 7.05 -19.31 19.03
C ASP A 177 8.17 -18.79 19.96
N ASP A 178 9.27 -18.26 19.39
CA ASP A 178 10.34 -17.61 20.16
C ASP A 178 9.90 -16.23 20.66
N ASP A 179 9.56 -16.13 21.95
CA ASP A 179 9.21 -14.87 22.61
C ASP A 179 10.30 -13.79 22.46
N THR A 180 11.58 -14.20 22.41
CA THR A 180 12.71 -13.31 22.22
C THR A 180 12.69 -12.68 20.83
N PHE A 181 12.24 -13.42 19.82
CA PHE A 181 12.09 -12.90 18.47
C PHE A 181 11.04 -11.79 18.45
N TYR A 182 9.87 -12.01 19.05
CA TYR A 182 8.80 -10.99 19.07
C TYR A 182 9.24 -9.72 19.79
N GLU A 183 9.80 -9.82 21.00
CA GLU A 183 10.19 -8.64 21.78
C GLU A 183 11.28 -7.82 21.06
N LYS A 184 12.34 -8.48 20.57
CA LYS A 184 13.47 -7.79 19.96
C LYS A 184 13.17 -7.25 18.56
N SER A 185 12.47 -8.02 17.72
CA SER A 185 12.04 -7.53 16.40
C SER A 185 11.05 -6.37 16.54
N HIS A 186 10.16 -6.41 17.54
CA HIS A 186 9.24 -5.31 17.82
C HIS A 186 9.99 -4.05 18.26
N ALA A 187 10.89 -4.14 19.26
CA ALA A 187 11.66 -2.98 19.71
C ALA A 187 12.50 -2.36 18.59
N CYS A 188 13.14 -3.18 17.75
CA CYS A 188 13.90 -2.73 16.59
C CYS A 188 13.00 -2.08 15.52
N SER A 189 11.86 -2.69 15.19
CA SER A 189 10.90 -2.13 14.21
C SER A 189 10.28 -0.82 14.68
N GLN A 190 10.06 -0.65 15.99
CA GLN A 190 9.65 0.63 16.58
C GLN A 190 10.69 1.74 16.37
N ALA A 191 11.99 1.40 16.44
CA ALA A 191 13.05 2.36 16.12
C ALA A 191 13.01 2.77 14.64
N CYS A 192 12.89 1.80 13.72
CA CYS A 192 12.73 2.06 12.29
C CYS A 192 11.54 2.97 11.99
N THR A 193 10.37 2.67 12.55
CA THR A 193 9.16 3.48 12.31
C THR A 193 9.30 4.88 12.90
N LYS A 194 9.93 5.03 14.07
CA LYS A 194 10.18 6.35 14.67
C LYS A 194 11.11 7.22 13.80
N ASP A 195 12.14 6.62 13.22
CA ASP A 195 13.18 7.36 12.51
C ASP A 195 12.83 7.60 11.03
N LEU A 196 12.11 6.67 10.40
CA LEU A 196 11.89 6.65 8.95
C LEU A 196 10.44 6.92 8.53
N ASN A 197 9.45 6.76 9.42
CA ASN A 197 8.10 7.11 9.01
C ASN A 197 8.00 8.61 8.77
N PRO A 198 7.34 9.02 7.68
CA PRO A 198 6.98 10.41 7.46
C PRO A 198 6.17 10.93 8.65
N SER A 199 6.47 12.18 9.05
CA SER A 199 5.66 12.88 10.03
C SER A 199 4.21 12.98 9.58
N LEU A 200 3.25 12.94 10.50
CA LEU A 200 1.82 12.98 10.17
C LEU A 200 1.39 14.25 9.41
N SER A 201 2.13 15.35 9.53
CA SER A 201 1.94 16.56 8.73
C SER A 201 2.37 16.38 7.27
N ASN A 202 3.32 15.49 7.00
CA ASN A 202 3.81 15.15 5.66
C ASN A 202 3.21 13.83 5.15
N ALA A 203 2.49 13.07 5.99
CA ALA A 203 1.91 11.76 5.67
C ALA A 203 0.67 11.84 4.76
N VAL A 204 0.30 13.06 4.35
CA VAL A 204 -0.63 13.35 3.23
C VAL A 204 0.09 13.16 1.87
N SER A 205 1.42 13.12 1.84
CA SER A 205 2.18 12.79 0.65
C SER A 205 3.60 12.28 0.95
N LEU A 206 3.87 10.98 0.71
CA LEU A 206 5.25 10.49 0.58
C LEU A 206 6.07 11.20 -0.53
N ASN A 207 5.40 11.97 -1.39
CA ASN A 207 5.97 12.56 -2.60
C ASN A 207 6.84 13.81 -2.36
N GLU A 208 6.90 14.33 -1.12
CA GLU A 208 7.76 15.48 -0.78
C GLU A 208 9.15 15.07 -0.24
N MET A 209 9.39 13.77 0.02
CA MET A 209 10.68 13.32 0.53
C MET A 209 11.65 12.99 -0.60
N SER A 210 12.70 13.79 -0.74
CA SER A 210 13.82 13.48 -1.65
C SER A 210 14.49 12.15 -1.26
N ILE A 211 14.46 11.17 -2.18
CA ILE A 211 15.03 9.82 -2.04
C ILE A 211 16.53 9.84 -1.72
N GLN A 212 17.25 10.91 -2.10
CA GLN A 212 18.68 11.07 -1.79
C GLN A 212 18.94 11.23 -0.27
N ASN A 213 17.99 11.78 0.48
CA ASN A 213 18.12 11.90 1.93
C ASN A 213 17.80 10.58 2.66
N VAL A 214 16.90 9.75 2.09
CA VAL A 214 16.50 8.46 2.69
C VAL A 214 17.63 7.43 2.61
N LEU A 215 18.32 7.33 1.47
CA LEU A 215 19.47 6.40 1.31
C LEU A 215 20.65 6.78 2.22
N THR A 216 20.88 8.08 2.44
CA THR A 216 21.96 8.57 3.30
C THR A 216 21.64 8.36 4.78
N VAL A 217 20.38 8.48 5.18
CA VAL A 217 19.92 8.21 6.56
C VAL A 217 19.82 6.71 6.83
N GLY A 218 19.32 5.90 5.89
CA GLY A 218 19.20 4.44 6.04
C GLY A 218 20.55 3.74 6.25
N LEU A 219 21.60 4.16 5.52
CA LEU A 219 22.96 3.64 5.72
C LEU A 219 23.58 4.08 7.05
N VAL A 220 23.29 5.29 7.54
CA VAL A 220 23.87 5.80 8.80
C VAL A 220 23.12 5.25 10.02
N VAL A 221 21.79 5.19 9.97
CA VAL A 221 20.95 4.72 11.09
C VAL A 221 21.01 3.19 11.23
N GLY A 222 21.06 2.45 10.12
CA GLY A 222 21.30 1.01 10.12
C GLY A 222 22.63 0.63 10.79
N PHE A 223 23.70 1.39 10.52
CA PHE A 223 24.99 1.18 11.19
C PHE A 223 24.99 1.58 12.68
N VAL A 224 24.31 2.66 13.06
CA VAL A 224 24.26 3.10 14.47
C VAL A 224 23.47 2.12 15.34
N HIS A 225 22.36 1.57 14.85
CA HIS A 225 21.56 0.59 15.59
C HIS A 225 22.20 -0.81 15.61
N LEU A 226 22.99 -1.18 14.58
CA LEU A 226 23.82 -2.40 14.59
C LEU A 226 24.91 -2.38 15.68
N ILE A 227 25.42 -1.19 16.05
CA ILE A 227 26.47 -1.06 17.07
C ILE A 227 25.88 -0.93 18.48
N ALA A 228 24.71 -0.29 18.64
CA ALA A 228 24.09 -0.11 19.95
C ALA A 228 23.39 -1.37 20.50
N GLY A 229 23.00 -2.33 19.64
CA GLY A 229 22.43 -3.61 20.05
C GLY A 229 23.46 -4.71 20.37
N ALA A 230 24.76 -4.40 20.29
CA ALA A 230 25.86 -5.33 20.50
C ALA A 230 26.56 -5.20 21.89
N PHE A 231 25.99 -4.41 22.80
CA PHE A 231 26.44 -4.25 24.19
C PHE A 231 25.37 -4.69 25.19
#